data_AF-A0A7G5MWH4-F1
#
_entry.id   AF-A0A7G5MWH4-F1
#
_cell.length_a   1.000
_cell.length_b   1.000
_cell.length_c   1.000
_cell.angle_alpha   90.00
_cell.angle_beta   90.00
_cell.angle_gamma   90.00
#
_symmetry.space_group_name_H-M   'P 1'
#
loop_
_entity.id
_entity.type
_entity.pdbx_description
1 polymer ?
#
loop_
_entity_poly.entity_id
_entity_poly.type
_entity_poly.pdbx_seq_one_letter_code
_entity_poly.pdbx_strand_id
1 'polypeptide(L)' 'MRLEKIQNLLNEKSLEFQYNEVDGCGSLDFDYRGVPYHIWEYQENGWGVETNVRHGGYNEDITGDYEDVVIQVMKDW' A
#
# COMPACT_ATOMS: atom_id res chain seq x y z
N MET A 1 7.94 -10.91 5.53
CA MET A 1 6.59 -10.56 5.04
C MET A 1 6.74 -9.30 4.21
N ARG A 2 5.96 -9.13 3.15
CA ARG A 2 6.02 -7.93 2.30
C ARG A 2 5.16 -6.81 2.90
N LEU A 3 5.44 -5.55 2.57
CA LEU A 3 4.66 -4.38 3.00
C LEU A 3 4.53 -4.24 4.54
N GLU A 4 5.52 -4.71 5.30
CA GLU A 4 5.43 -4.81 6.77
C GLU A 4 5.27 -3.45 7.44
N LYS A 5 5.95 -2.40 6.95
CA LYS A 5 5.85 -1.07 7.56
C LYS A 5 4.45 -0.49 7.36
N ILE A 6 3.85 -0.71 6.18
CA ILE A 6 2.49 -0.26 5.89
C ILE A 6 1.47 -1.04 6.73
N GLN A 7 1.64 -2.36 6.86
CA GLN A 7 0.79 -3.19 7.72
C GLN A 7 0.82 -2.72 9.18
N ASN A 8 2.00 -2.36 9.70
CA ASN A 8 2.13 -1.80 11.04
C ASN A 8 1.36 -0.48 11.19
N LEU A 9 1.47 0.43 10.20
CA LEU A 9 0.73 1.69 10.21
C LEU A 9 -0.80 1.50 10.17
N LEU A 10 -1.28 0.55 9.37
CA LEU A 10 -2.71 0.22 9.29
C LEU A 10 -3.23 -0.30 10.64
N ASN A 11 -2.46 -1.19 11.28
CA ASN A 11 -2.77 -1.67 12.64
C ASN A 11 -2.77 -0.53 13.67
N GLU A 12 -1.78 0.36 13.65
CA GLU A 12 -1.71 1.54 14.53
C GLU A 12 -2.93 2.45 14.36
N LYS A 13 -3.40 2.64 13.12
CA LYS A 13 -4.61 3.41 12.80
C LYS A 13 -5.92 2.63 13.04
N SER A 14 -5.84 1.38 13.52
CA SER A 14 -7.00 0.48 13.69
C SER A 14 -7.82 0.29 12.41
N LEU A 15 -7.15 0.24 11.25
CA LEU A 15 -7.76 -0.03 9.96
C LEU A 15 -7.66 -1.52 9.67
N GLU A 16 -8.81 -2.13 9.37
CA GLU A 16 -8.85 -3.49 8.86
C GLU A 16 -8.33 -3.52 7.42
N PHE A 17 -7.56 -4.55 7.09
CA PHE A 17 -7.00 -4.73 5.75
C PHE A 17 -6.94 -6.21 5.40
N GLN A 18 -6.94 -6.49 4.09
CA GLN A 18 -6.65 -7.80 3.54
C GLN A 18 -5.22 -7.80 3.03
N TYR A 19 -4.46 -8.81 3.42
CA TYR A 19 -3.11 -9.05 2.92
C TYR A 19 -3.08 -10.33 2.09
N ASN A 20 -2.48 -10.26 0.90
CA ASN A 20 -2.15 -11.43 0.11
C ASN A 20 -0.68 -11.36 -0.30
N GLU A 21 -0.06 -12.52 -0.51
CA GLU A 21 1.30 -12.61 -1.04
C GLU A 21 1.32 -13.71 -2.11
N VAL A 22 1.67 -13.35 -3.33
CA VAL A 22 1.74 -14.26 -4.48
C VAL A 22 3.08 -14.04 -5.18
N ASP A 23 3.81 -15.13 -5.44
CA ASP A 23 5.11 -15.11 -6.12
C ASP A 23 6.11 -14.09 -5.53
N GLY A 24 6.06 -13.89 -4.20
CA GLY A 24 6.94 -12.97 -3.46
C GLY A 24 6.57 -11.49 -3.54
N CYS A 25 5.43 -11.16 -4.16
CA CYS A 25 4.84 -9.82 -4.19
C CYS A 25 3.65 -9.75 -3.23
N GLY A 26 3.64 -8.75 -2.36
CA GLY A 26 2.57 -8.47 -1.41
C GLY A 26 1.51 -7.55 -1.99
N SER A 27 0.26 -7.74 -1.55
CA SER A 27 -0.85 -6.86 -1.83
C SER A 27 -1.58 -6.50 -0.54
N LEU A 28 -2.03 -5.24 -0.44
CA LEU A 28 -2.90 -4.76 0.63
C LEU A 28 -4.13 -4.12 0.03
N ASP A 29 -5.31 -4.48 0.53
CA ASP A 29 -6.59 -3.87 0.19
C ASP A 29 -7.30 -3.47 1.48
N PHE A 30 -7.79 -2.23 1.55
CA PHE A 30 -8.43 -1.69 2.77
C PHE A 30 -9.39 -0.54 2.44
N ASP A 31 -10.30 -0.24 3.37
CA ASP A 31 -11.24 0.88 3.25
C ASP A 31 -10.88 2.00 4.23
N TYR A 32 -10.89 3.24 3.75
CA TYR A 32 -10.78 4.42 4.61
C TYR A 32 -11.88 5.42 4.28
N ARG A 33 -12.74 5.71 5.27
CA ARG A 33 -13.90 6.62 5.16
C ARG A 33 -14.83 6.29 3.97
N GLY A 34 -15.01 5.01 3.67
CA GLY A 34 -15.88 4.52 2.59
C GLY A 34 -15.26 4.60 1.20
N VAL A 35 -13.95 4.83 1.10
CA VAL A 35 -13.19 4.78 -0.15
C VAL A 35 -12.24 3.57 -0.09
N PRO A 36 -12.24 2.68 -1.11
CA PRO A 36 -11.35 1.54 -1.18
C PRO A 36 -9.96 1.94 -1.69
N TYR A 37 -8.94 1.39 -1.04
CA TYR A 37 -7.54 1.60 -1.36
C TYR A 37 -6.81 0.29 -1.60
N HIS A 38 -5.82 0.33 -2.49
CA HIS A 38 -4.94 -0.80 -2.75
C HIS A 38 -3.47 -0.40 -2.82
N ILE A 39 -2.60 -1.34 -2.48
CA ILE A 39 -1.15 -1.27 -2.64
C ILE A 39 -0.69 -2.63 -3.15
N TRP A 40 -0.29 -2.72 -4.40
CA TRP A 40 0.06 -3.98 -5.06
C TRP A 40 1.51 -3.95 -5.51
N GLU A 41 2.37 -4.77 -4.90
CA GLU A 41 3.76 -4.88 -5.30
C GLU A 41 3.90 -5.56 -6.66
N TYR A 42 4.93 -5.14 -7.40
CA TYR A 42 5.40 -5.81 -8.60
C TYR A 42 6.93 -5.86 -8.66
N GLN A 43 7.44 -6.80 -9.45
CA GLN A 43 8.87 -6.98 -9.71
C GLN A 43 9.13 -7.20 -11.20
N GLU A 44 8.96 -6.17 -12.03
CA GLU A 44 9.23 -6.24 -13.48
C GLU A 44 10.62 -5.69 -13.83
N ASN A 45 10.83 -4.37 -13.66
CA ASN A 45 12.10 -3.68 -13.93
C ASN A 45 12.78 -3.16 -12.66
N GLY A 46 12.46 -3.77 -11.52
CA GLY A 46 12.75 -3.30 -10.18
C GLY A 46 11.53 -3.48 -9.29
N TRP A 47 11.69 -3.14 -8.02
CA TRP A 47 10.60 -3.17 -7.05
C TRP A 47 9.78 -1.88 -7.12
N GLY A 48 8.47 -2.04 -7.12
CA GLY A 48 7.52 -0.95 -7.03
C GLY A 48 6.14 -1.41 -6.57
N VAL A 49 5.24 -0.46 -6.41
CA VAL A 49 3.82 -0.70 -6.13
C VAL A 49 2.93 0.10 -7.07
N GLU A 50 1.86 -0.52 -7.53
CA GLU A 50 0.68 0.19 -8.04
C GLU A 50 -0.21 0.52 -6.84
N THR A 51 -0.61 1.78 -6.70
CA THR A 51 -1.44 2.22 -5.57
C THR A 51 -2.31 3.41 -5.90
N ASN A 52 -3.44 3.56 -5.21
CA ASN A 52 -4.32 4.73 -5.31
C ASN A 52 -4.33 5.61 -4.04
N VAL A 53 -3.42 5.36 -3.10
CA VAL A 53 -3.33 6.00 -1.76
C VAL A 53 -3.36 7.53 -1.87
N ARG A 54 -2.53 8.15 -2.71
CA ARG A 54 -2.45 9.63 -2.77
C ARG A 54 -3.71 10.31 -3.29
N HIS A 55 -4.46 9.65 -4.17
CA HIS A 55 -5.52 10.31 -4.95
C HIS A 55 -6.93 9.79 -4.64
N GLY A 56 -7.09 8.75 -3.83
CA GLY A 56 -8.41 8.24 -3.43
C GLY A 56 -9.24 7.75 -4.62
N GLY A 57 -8.60 7.05 -5.57
CA GLY A 57 -9.28 6.48 -6.75
C GLY A 57 -8.53 6.64 -8.08
N TYR A 58 -7.41 7.36 -8.12
CA TYR A 58 -6.51 7.39 -9.29
C TYR A 58 -5.23 6.62 -8.96
N ASN A 59 -4.88 5.65 -9.82
CA ASN A 59 -3.71 4.80 -9.63
C ASN A 59 -2.42 5.54 -10.00
N GLU A 60 -1.38 5.33 -9.22
CA GLU A 60 -0.02 5.76 -9.49
C GLU A 60 0.96 4.61 -9.26
N ASP A 61 2.09 4.68 -9.95
CA ASP A 61 3.23 3.79 -9.78
C ASP A 61 4.30 4.45 -8.91
N ILE A 62 4.74 3.75 -7.86
CA ILE A 62 5.83 4.20 -7.00
C ILE A 62 6.94 3.16 -7.02
N THR A 63 8.15 3.57 -7.38
CA THR A 63 9.35 2.71 -7.38
C THR A 63 10.35 3.18 -6.34
N GLY A 64 11.31 2.31 -5.97
CA GLY A 64 12.32 2.63 -4.96
C GLY A 64 11.81 2.39 -3.54
N ASP A 65 11.95 3.36 -2.64
CA ASP A 65 11.52 3.26 -1.23
C ASP A 65 10.00 3.45 -1.06
N TYR A 66 9.21 2.67 -1.80
CA TYR A 66 7.76 2.88 -1.94
C TYR A 66 6.99 2.78 -0.61
N GLU A 67 7.40 1.91 0.32
CA GLU A 67 6.72 1.83 1.63
C GLU A 67 6.79 3.16 2.39
N ASP A 68 7.95 3.83 2.39
CA ASP A 68 8.13 5.08 3.10
C ASP A 68 7.36 6.23 2.42
N VAL A 69 7.27 6.23 1.08
CA VAL A 69 6.45 7.19 0.32
C VAL A 69 4.97 7.02 0.65
N VAL A 70 4.45 5.78 0.63
CA VAL A 70 3.05 5.48 0.97
C VAL A 70 2.74 5.87 2.41
N ILE A 71 3.61 5.51 3.35
CA ILE A 71 3.46 5.85 4.78
C ILE A 71 3.41 7.36 4.98
N GLN A 72 4.25 8.12 4.28
CA GLN A 72 4.23 9.58 4.40
C GLN A 72 2.89 10.17 3.96
N VAL A 73 2.29 9.66 2.88
CA VAL A 73 0.97 10.09 2.44
C VAL A 73 -0.11 9.71 3.46
N MET A 74 -0.07 8.48 3.97
CA MET A 74 -1.05 7.98 4.95
C MET A 74 -0.97 8.66 6.33
N LYS A 75 0.19 9.22 6.69
CA LYS A 75 0.35 10.01 7.92
C LYS A 75 -0.44 11.32 7.88
N ASP A 76 -0.67 11.87 6.68
CA ASP A 76 -1.40 13.12 6.49
C ASP A 76 -2.94 12.92 6.44
N TRP A 77 -3.42 11.68 6.56
CA TRP A 77 -4.85 11.29 6.56
C TRP A 77 -5.54 11.34 7.92
#